data_AF-A0A150M4E4-F1
#
_entry.id   AF-A0A150M4E4-F1
#
_cell.length_a   1.000
_cell.length_b   1.000
_cell.length_c   1.000
_cell.angle_alpha   90.00
_cell.angle_beta   90.00
_cell.angle_gamma   90.00
#
_symmetry.space_group_name_H-M   'P 1'
#
loop_
_entity.id
_entity.type
_entity.pdbx_description
1 polymer ?
#
loop_
_entity_poly.entity_id
_entity_poly.type
_entity_poly.pdbx_seq_one_letter_code
_entity_poly.pdbx_strand_id
1 'polypeptide(L)' 'MLHHIEIYVSDLAKSTEFWNWFLTELGYAPYQKRESGIRWKYGHTYIVFVQVKERHRCRVGLESGFSCQIERAGG' A
#
# COMPACT_ATOMS: atom_id res chain seq x y z
N MET A 1 -3.24 -14.21 -14.77
CA MET A 1 -3.33 -12.80 -15.20
C MET A 1 -3.31 -11.92 -13.95
N LEU A 2 -2.45 -10.91 -13.90
CA LEU A 2 -2.38 -9.96 -12.78
C LEU A 2 -3.50 -8.93 -12.94
N HIS A 3 -4.44 -8.90 -12.00
CA HIS A 3 -5.60 -8.01 -12.05
C HIS A 3 -5.46 -6.80 -11.11
N HIS A 4 -4.74 -6.94 -9.99
CA HIS A 4 -4.48 -5.85 -9.05
C HIS A 4 -3.17 -6.13 -8.30
N ILE A 5 -2.45 -5.07 -7.97
CA ILE A 5 -1.23 -5.09 -7.16
C ILE A 5 -1.48 -4.16 -5.97
N GLU A 6 -1.36 -4.67 -4.75
CA GLU A 6 -1.44 -3.88 -3.53
C GLU A 6 -0.04 -3.67 -2.96
N ILE A 7 0.33 -2.41 -2.75
CA ILE A 7 1.61 -2.00 -2.19
C ILE A 7 1.34 -1.36 -0.83
N TYR A 8 1.79 -2.04 0.21
CA TYR A 8 1.66 -1.61 1.58
C TYR A 8 2.84 -0.70 1.95
N VAL A 9 2.55 0.55 2.30
CA VAL A 9 3.57 1.58 2.56
C VAL A 9 3.40 2.19 3.94
N SER A 10 4.52 2.52 4.58
CA SER A 10 4.56 3.14 5.92
C SER A 10 4.16 4.62 5.88
N ASP A 11 4.45 5.31 4.77
CA ASP A 11 4.09 6.70 4.54
C ASP A 11 3.60 6.85 3.09
N LEU A 12 2.29 6.96 2.94
CA LEU A 12 1.60 7.04 1.67
C LEU A 12 1.92 8.34 0.94
N ALA A 13 2.08 9.46 1.64
CA ALA A 13 2.37 10.73 1.02
C ALA A 13 3.76 10.69 0.35
N LYS A 14 4.78 10.28 1.11
CA LYS A 14 6.16 10.15 0.60
C LYS A 14 6.27 9.09 -0.48
N SER A 15 5.63 7.94 -0.28
CA SER A 15 5.65 6.87 -1.27
C SER A 15 4.96 7.32 -2.55
N THR A 16 3.81 7.98 -2.45
CA THR A 16 3.12 8.50 -3.64
C THR A 16 3.97 9.50 -4.38
N GLU A 17 4.59 10.46 -3.69
CA GLU A 17 5.48 11.43 -4.33
C GLU A 17 6.66 10.76 -5.04
N PHE A 18 7.28 9.78 -4.38
CA PHE A 18 8.37 8.98 -4.97
C PHE A 18 7.92 8.16 -6.18
N TRP A 19 6.75 7.53 -6.13
CA TRP A 19 6.23 6.71 -7.23
C TRP A 19 5.53 7.53 -8.31
N ASN A 20 5.14 8.78 -8.04
CA ASN A 20 4.34 9.60 -8.94
C ASN A 20 5.01 9.82 -10.29
N TRP A 21 6.30 10.19 -10.30
CA TRP A 21 7.03 10.41 -11.54
C TRP A 21 7.18 9.10 -12.33
N PHE A 22 7.55 8.00 -11.66
CA PHE A 22 7.76 6.71 -12.29
C PHE A 22 6.46 6.14 -12.89
N LEU A 23 5.36 6.23 -12.14
CA LEU A 23 4.05 5.76 -12.59
C LEU A 23 3.51 6.61 -13.73
N THR A 24 3.72 7.93 -13.68
CA THR A 24 3.36 8.84 -14.78
C THR A 24 4.12 8.48 -16.07
N GLU A 25 5.43 8.24 -15.98
CA GLU A 25 6.25 7.81 -17.13
C GLU A 25 5.81 6.44 -17.69
N LEU A 26 5.37 5.53 -16.83
CA LEU A 26 4.78 4.26 -17.25
C LEU A 26 3.34 4.39 -17.80
N GLY A 27 2.76 5.59 -17.76
CA GLY A 27 1.41 5.88 -18.23
C GLY A 27 0.29 5.59 -17.23
N TYR A 28 0.62 5.21 -15.98
CA TYR A 28 -0.38 5.07 -14.92
C TYR A 28 -0.90 6.44 -14.50
N ALA A 29 -2.23 6.52 -14.36
CA ALA A 29 -2.88 7.72 -13.85
C ALA A 29 -3.45 7.48 -12.45
N PRO A 30 -3.38 8.47 -11.54
CA PRO A 30 -4.06 8.39 -10.26
C PRO A 30 -5.58 8.39 -10.51
N TYR A 31 -6.23 7.29 -10.14
CA TYR A 31 -7.67 7.10 -10.30
C TYR A 31 -8.46 7.56 -9.08
N GLN A 32 -7.92 7.32 -7.88
CA GLN A 32 -8.53 7.79 -6.64
C GLN A 32 -7.51 7.96 -5.52
N LYS A 33 -7.51 9.12 -4.86
CA LYS A 33 -6.67 9.43 -3.70
C LYS A 33 -7.52 9.54 -2.44
N ARG A 34 -7.16 8.81 -1.38
CA ARG A 34 -7.74 8.87 -0.03
C ARG A 34 -6.62 8.99 0.99
N GLU A 35 -6.93 9.39 2.23
CA GLU A 35 -5.93 9.44 3.32
C GLU A 35 -5.38 8.05 3.65
N SER A 36 -6.18 6.99 3.50
CA SER A 36 -5.77 5.61 3.79
C SER A 36 -5.14 4.87 2.60
N GLY A 37 -5.14 5.45 1.40
CA GLY A 37 -4.59 4.80 0.21
C GLY A 37 -4.81 5.54 -1.10
N ILE A 38 -4.02 5.19 -2.12
CA ILE A 38 -4.12 5.76 -3.48
C ILE A 38 -4.19 4.64 -4.51
N ARG A 39 -5.15 4.75 -5.42
CA ARG A 39 -5.37 3.82 -6.52
C ARG A 39 -4.90 4.45 -7.82
N TRP A 40 -4.08 3.70 -8.53
CA TRP A 40 -3.54 3.99 -9.85
C TRP A 40 -4.07 2.98 -10.84
N LYS A 41 -4.33 3.42 -12.06
CA LYS A 41 -4.87 2.59 -13.13
C LYS A 41 -4.03 2.75 -14.39
N TYR A 42 -3.75 1.63 -15.05
CA TYR A 42 -3.18 1.57 -16.39
C TYR A 42 -3.87 0.48 -17.21
N GLY A 43 -4.75 0.89 -18.12
CA GLY A 43 -5.57 -0.04 -18.92
C GLY A 43 -6.38 -0.99 -18.02
N HIS A 44 -5.98 -2.26 -18.00
CA HIS A 44 -6.60 -3.33 -17.21
C HIS A 44 -5.90 -3.63 -15.87
N THR A 45 -4.76 -2.98 -15.59
CA THR A 45 -3.97 -3.20 -14.37
C THR A 45 -4.21 -2.09 -13.36
N TYR A 46 -4.34 -2.46 -12.09
CA TYR A 46 -4.57 -1.55 -10.98
C TYR A 46 -3.45 -1.68 -9.96
N ILE A 47 -2.87 -0.56 -9.54
CA ILE A 47 -1.91 -0.51 -8.44
C ILE A 47 -2.58 0.27 -7.29
N VAL A 48 -2.60 -0.32 -6.11
CA VAL A 48 -3.23 0.27 -4.93
C VAL A 48 -2.16 0.43 -3.86
N PHE A 49 -1.83 1.67 -3.52
CA PHE A 49 -1.03 1.98 -2.35
C PHE A 49 -1.93 2.03 -1.12
N VAL A 50 -1.59 1.28 -0.08
CA VAL A 50 -2.33 1.25 1.18
C VAL A 50 -1.41 1.74 2.29
N GLN A 51 -1.87 2.74 3.05
CA GLN A 51 -1.17 3.24 4.23
C GLN A 51 -1.25 2.17 5.32
N VAL A 52 -0.12 1.57 5.66
CA VAL A 52 -0.02 0.73 6.85
C VAL A 52 0.25 1.65 8.03
N LYS A 53 -0.71 1.71 8.97
CA LYS A 53 -0.41 2.25 10.30
C LYS A 53 0.71 1.38 10.84
N GLU A 54 1.85 1.98 11.16
CA GLU A 54 3.00 1.32 11.75
C GLU A 54 2.52 0.56 12.99
N ARG A 55 2.19 -0.71 12.82
CA ARG A 55 1.92 -1.59 13.94
C ARG A 55 3.29 -1.91 14.47
N HIS A 56 3.61 -1.23 15.57
CA HIS A 56 4.66 -1.47 16.54
C HIS A 56 5.68 -2.51 16.09
N ARG A 57 6.94 -2.08 15.97
CA ARG A 57 8.14 -2.91 16.14
C ARG A 57 7.83 -4.09 17.07
N CYS A 58 7.40 -5.22 16.53
CA CYS A 58 7.34 -6.46 17.28
C CYS A 58 8.80 -6.84 17.42
N ARG A 59 9.39 -6.41 18.54
CA ARG A 59 10.59 -7.05 19.05
C ARG A 59 10.20 -8.52 19.18
N VAL A 60 10.74 -9.34 18.29
CA VAL A 60 10.55 -10.79 18.34
C VAL A 60 11.27 -11.26 19.60
N GLY A 61 10.55 -11.22 20.73
CA GLY A 61 10.87 -12.07 21.85
C GLY A 61 10.51 -13.48 21.42
N LEU A 62 11.50 -14.36 21.29
CA LEU A 62 11.25 -15.78 21.44
C LEU A 62 10.54 -15.94 22.78
N GLU A 63 9.24 -16.22 22.76
CA GLU A 63 8.63 -17.40 23.37
C GLU A 63 7.17 -17.47 22.88
N SER A 64 6.87 -18.57 22.18
CA SER A 64 5.57 -19.24 22.12
C SER A 64 4.31 -18.36 21.95
N GLY A 65 4.03 -18.00 20.69
CA GLY A 65 2.65 -17.92 20.21
C GLY A 65 1.93 -16.57 20.36
N PHE A 66 2.04 -15.70 19.37
CA PHE A 66 0.99 -14.74 19.05
C PHE A 66 0.86 -14.59 17.54
N SER A 67 -0.31 -14.98 17.01
CA SER A 67 -0.73 -14.73 15.64
C SER A 67 -0.75 -13.23 15.39
N CYS A 68 0.16 -12.74 14.54
CA CYS A 68 0.13 -11.35 14.08
C CYS A 68 -1.09 -11.18 13.17
N GLN A 69 -2.24 -10.88 13.76
CA GLN A 69 -3.42 -10.49 12.99
C GLN A 69 -3.15 -9.13 12.38
N ILE A 70 -2.76 -9.11 11.09
CA ILE A 70 -2.81 -7.90 10.26
C ILE A 70 -4.30 -7.51 10.22
N GLU A 71 -4.68 -6.55 11.05
CA GLU A 71 -6.03 -5.98 11.00
C GLU A 71 -6.16 -5.27 9.65
N ARG A 72 -6.92 -5.91 8.75
CA ARG A 72 -7.38 -5.29 7.51
C ARG A 72 -8.13 -4.01 7.89
N ALA A 73 -7.64 -2.86 7.43
CA ALA A 73 -8.36 -1.60 7.52
C ALA A 73 -9.62 -1.67 6.63
N GLY A 74 -10.72 -2.17 7.19
CA GLY A 74 -12.05 -2.13 6.63
C GLY A 74 -12.97 -1.42 7.62
N GLY A 75 -13.28 -0.16 7.33
CA GLY A 75 -14.36 0.63 7.93
C GLY A 75 -15.06 1.38 6.81
#